data_AF-A0A2H0BZF8-F1
#
_entry.id   AF-A0A2H0BZF8-F1
#
_cell.length_a   1.000
_cell.length_b   1.000
_cell.length_c   1.000
_cell.angle_alpha   90.00
_cell.angle_beta   90.00
_cell.angle_gamma   90.00
#
_symmetry.space_group_name_H-M   'P 1'
#
loop_
_entity.id
_entity.type
_entity.pdbx_description
1 polymer ?
#
loop_
_entity_poly.entity_id
_entity_poly.type
_entity_poly.pdbx_seq_one_letter_code
_entity_poly.pdbx_strand_id
1 'polypeptide(L)'
;MTKHPRYIDGYKGTIDMLAKAVGNMAYDVTSSFIERLADDLWRQADADLKRGRPKLADKLYTASKALYTAKNAMDEAWEICRPHMK
;
A
#
# COMPACT_ATOMS: atom_id res chain seq x y z
N MET A 1 -17.85 -9.58 12.90
CA MET A 1 -17.05 -9.03 11.78
C MET A 1 -16.23 -10.15 11.16
N THR A 2 -16.28 -10.31 9.84
CA THR A 2 -15.52 -11.32 9.09
C THR A 2 -14.02 -11.05 9.24
N LYS A 3 -13.22 -12.08 9.56
CA LYS A 3 -11.77 -11.93 9.81
C LYS A 3 -10.96 -11.42 8.60
N HIS A 4 -11.54 -11.38 7.40
CA HIS A 4 -10.99 -10.72 6.21
C HIS A 4 -12.15 -10.20 5.35
N PRO A 5 -12.47 -8.89 5.38
CA PRO A 5 -13.53 -8.34 4.54
C PRO A 5 -13.13 -8.42 3.06
N ARG A 6 -14.10 -8.68 2.18
CA ARG A 6 -13.89 -8.71 0.71
C ARG A 6 -14.12 -7.36 0.04
N TYR A 7 -14.50 -6.35 0.83
CA TYR A 7 -14.81 -4.99 0.40
C TYR A 7 -14.29 -4.02 1.45
N ILE A 8 -14.04 -2.78 1.04
CA ILE A 8 -13.65 -1.71 1.96
C ILE A 8 -14.93 -1.15 2.57
N ASP A 9 -15.03 -1.20 3.89
CA ASP A 9 -16.18 -0.65 4.59
C ASP A 9 -16.33 0.85 4.33
N GLY A 10 -17.56 1.31 4.09
CA GLY A 10 -17.86 2.69 3.72
C GLY A 10 -17.52 3.10 2.28
N TYR A 11 -16.81 2.29 1.49
CA TYR A 11 -16.52 2.59 0.09
C TYR A 11 -17.57 1.95 -0.85
N LYS A 12 -18.29 2.79 -1.61
CA LYS A 12 -19.38 2.36 -2.49
C LYS A 12 -18.94 1.97 -3.92
N GLY A 13 -17.68 2.18 -4.27
CA GLY A 13 -17.15 1.92 -5.62
C GLY A 13 -16.59 0.51 -5.80
N THR A 14 -16.19 0.18 -7.03
CA THR A 14 -15.45 -1.06 -7.32
C THR A 14 -13.98 -0.91 -6.97
N ILE A 15 -13.26 -2.04 -6.88
CA ILE A 15 -11.81 -2.04 -6.69
C ILE A 15 -11.09 -1.28 -7.82
N ASP A 16 -11.59 -1.36 -9.05
CA ASP A 16 -11.04 -0.63 -10.20
C ASP A 16 -11.21 0.88 -10.06
N MET A 17 -12.37 1.32 -9.57
CA MET A 17 -12.60 2.74 -9.28
C MET A 17 -11.65 3.24 -8.19
N LEU A 18 -11.38 2.41 -7.19
CA LEU A 18 -10.45 2.77 -6.12
C LEU A 18 -9.01 2.87 -6.63
N ALA A 19 -8.57 1.86 -7.39
CA ALA A 19 -7.23 1.85 -7.98
C ALA A 19 -7.02 3.08 -8.88
N LYS A 20 -8.01 3.43 -9.70
CA LYS A 20 -7.99 4.65 -10.52
C LYS A 20 -7.96 5.92 -9.67
N ALA A 21 -8.74 5.98 -8.60
CA ALA A 21 -8.75 7.14 -7.71
C ALA A 21 -7.39 7.34 -7.02
N VAL A 22 -6.79 6.27 -6.50
CA VAL A 22 -5.46 6.30 -5.87
C VAL A 22 -4.38 6.68 -6.88
N GLY A 23 -4.38 6.08 -8.08
CA GLY A 23 -3.39 6.37 -9.11
C GLY A 23 -3.50 7.76 -9.75
N ASN A 24 -4.63 8.46 -9.57
CA ASN A 24 -4.84 9.84 -10.05
C ASN A 24 -4.40 10.90 -9.02
N MET A 25 -4.00 10.51 -7.82
CA MET A 25 -3.47 11.46 -6.84
C MET A 25 -2.09 11.97 -7.28
N ALA A 26 -1.63 13.07 -6.68
CA ALA A 26 -0.25 13.50 -6.84
C ALA A 26 0.72 12.38 -6.39
N TYR A 27 1.90 12.32 -7.00
CA TYR A 27 2.82 11.20 -6.80
C TYR A 27 3.34 11.11 -5.36
N ASP A 28 3.54 12.25 -4.68
CA ASP A 28 3.86 12.33 -3.25
C ASP A 28 2.73 11.79 -2.36
N VAL A 29 1.47 12.10 -2.70
CA VAL A 29 0.30 11.60 -1.99
C VAL A 29 0.13 10.09 -2.23
N THR A 30 0.35 9.64 -3.47
CA THR A 30 0.31 8.22 -3.82
C THR A 30 1.43 7.45 -3.10
N SER A 31 2.64 7.99 -3.06
CA SER A 31 3.76 7.46 -2.27
C SER A 31 3.37 7.31 -0.79
N SER A 32 2.79 8.34 -0.20
CA SER A 32 2.29 8.31 1.19
C SER A 32 1.26 7.20 1.41
N PHE A 33 0.34 6.99 0.47
CA PHE A 33 -0.61 5.87 0.53
C PHE A 33 0.10 4.51 0.49
N ILE A 34 1.05 4.33 -0.43
CA ILE A 34 1.83 3.09 -0.57
C ILE A 34 2.61 2.80 0.71
N GLU A 35 3.24 3.81 1.32
CA GLU A 35 3.94 3.68 2.60
C GLU A 35 3.01 3.15 3.70
N ARG A 36 1.82 3.75 3.84
CA ARG A 36 0.85 3.31 4.86
C ARG A 36 0.34 1.90 4.62
N LEU A 37 0.18 1.49 3.35
CA LEU A 37 -0.15 0.11 3.02
C LEU A 37 1.01 -0.85 3.36
N ALA A 38 2.25 -0.46 3.05
CA ALA A 38 3.44 -1.23 3.39
C ALA A 38 3.58 -1.42 4.91
N ASP A 39 3.42 -0.36 5.69
CA ASP A 39 3.44 -0.37 7.15
C ASP A 39 2.40 -1.36 7.72
N ASP A 40 1.18 -1.33 7.17
CA ASP A 40 0.11 -2.21 7.65
C ASP A 40 0.37 -3.69 7.35
N LEU A 41 0.82 -4.01 6.14
CA LEU A 41 1.21 -5.38 5.78
C LEU A 41 2.39 -5.88 6.63
N TRP A 42 3.33 -5.00 6.98
CA TRP A 42 4.43 -5.34 7.88
C TRP A 42 3.91 -5.69 9.28
N ARG A 43 3.01 -4.87 9.85
CA ARG A 43 2.38 -5.17 11.16
C ARG A 43 1.59 -6.49 11.14
N GLN A 44 0.92 -6.79 10.04
CA GLN A 44 0.24 -8.07 9.87
C GLN A 44 1.24 -9.24 9.81
N ALA A 45 2.38 -9.07 9.12
CA ALA A 45 3.47 -10.04 9.09
C ALA A 45 4.03 -10.31 10.50
N ASP A 46 4.29 -9.26 11.29
CA ASP A 46 4.73 -9.38 12.68
C ASP A 46 3.71 -10.19 13.52
N ALA A 47 2.41 -9.92 13.34
CA ALA A 47 1.35 -10.61 14.05
C ALA A 47 1.27 -12.09 13.66
N ASP A 48 1.44 -12.44 12.39
CA ASP A 48 1.44 -13.83 11.92
C ASP A 48 2.72 -14.57 12.37
N LEU A 49 3.86 -13.90 12.41
CA LEU A 49 5.10 -14.48 12.93
C LEU A 49 4.94 -14.84 14.42
N LYS A 50 4.40 -13.91 15.22
CA LYS A 50 4.09 -14.14 16.66
C LYS A 50 3.10 -15.27 16.89
N ARG A 51 2.22 -15.55 15.91
CA ARG A 51 1.24 -16.66 15.94
C ARG A 51 1.79 -17.99 15.40
N GLY A 52 3.09 -18.07 15.10
CA GLY A 52 3.72 -19.30 14.59
C GLY A 52 3.42 -19.60 13.12
N ARG A 53 3.17 -18.57 12.30
CA ARG A 53 2.89 -18.70 10.85
C ARG A 53 4.02 -18.08 10.00
N PRO A 54 5.26 -18.60 10.09
CA PRO A 54 6.43 -17.96 9.50
C PRO A 54 6.35 -17.84 7.97
N LYS A 55 5.77 -18.82 7.28
CA LYS A 55 5.59 -18.76 5.81
C LYS A 55 4.63 -17.64 5.37
N LEU A 56 3.59 -17.37 6.17
CA LEU A 56 2.65 -16.29 5.87
C LEU A 56 3.28 -14.93 6.14
N ALA A 57 3.96 -14.81 7.29
CA ALA A 57 4.73 -13.62 7.63
C ALA A 57 5.78 -13.29 6.56
N ASP A 58 6.54 -14.28 6.07
CA ASP A 58 7.52 -14.10 4.99
C ASP A 58 6.89 -13.47 3.73
N LYS A 59 5.71 -13.93 3.32
CA LYS A 59 5.02 -13.36 2.15
C LYS A 59 4.54 -11.94 2.39
N LEU A 60 4.04 -11.63 3.58
CA LEU A 60 3.61 -10.27 3.93
C LEU A 60 4.81 -9.30 4.06
N TYR A 61 5.93 -9.73 4.65
CA TYR A 61 7.17 -8.94 4.64
C TYR A 61 7.68 -8.70 3.22
N THR A 62 7.64 -9.71 2.36
CA THR A 62 8.05 -9.58 0.95
C THR A 62 7.16 -8.55 0.23
N ALA A 63 5.84 -8.63 0.40
CA ALA A 63 4.91 -7.68 -0.18
C ALA A 63 5.15 -6.25 0.34
N SER A 64 5.32 -6.08 1.66
CA SER A 64 5.62 -4.78 2.27
C SER A 64 6.94 -4.18 1.74
N LYS A 65 8.01 -4.98 1.62
CA LYS A 65 9.28 -4.52 1.02
C LYS A 65 9.11 -4.07 -0.42
N ALA A 66 8.35 -4.81 -1.22
CA ALA A 66 8.07 -4.42 -2.61
C ALA A 66 7.29 -3.10 -2.68
N LEU A 67 6.35 -2.88 -1.75
CA LEU A 67 5.64 -1.60 -1.64
C LEU A 67 6.57 -0.46 -1.22
N TYR A 68 7.51 -0.65 -0.29
CA TYR A 68 8.51 0.38 0.01
C TYR A 68 9.39 0.72 -1.21
N THR A 69 9.76 -0.27 -2.04
CA THR A 69 10.44 0.00 -3.31
C THR A 69 9.54 0.81 -4.26
N ALA A 70 8.27 0.48 -4.38
CA ALA A 70 7.32 1.23 -5.21
C ALA A 70 7.11 2.67 -4.69
N LYS A 71 7.03 2.85 -3.37
CA LYS A 71 6.97 4.14 -2.68
C LYS A 71 8.14 5.02 -3.09
N ASN A 72 9.37 4.50 -3.00
CA ASN A 72 10.57 5.26 -3.39
C ASN A 72 10.54 5.67 -4.88
N ALA A 73 10.07 4.78 -5.77
CA ALA A 73 9.90 5.13 -7.18
C ALA A 73 8.85 6.24 -7.40
N MET A 74 7.78 6.26 -6.60
CA MET A 74 6.78 7.34 -6.65
C MET A 74 7.34 8.67 -6.12
N ASP A 75 8.17 8.66 -5.07
CA ASP A 75 8.87 9.85 -4.61
C ASP A 75 9.79 10.41 -5.70
N GLU A 76 10.57 9.55 -6.36
CA GLU A 76 11.43 9.95 -7.48
C GLU A 76 10.61 10.53 -8.64
N ALA A 77 9.47 9.90 -8.98
CA ALA A 77 8.57 10.41 -10.00
C ALA A 77 8.02 11.81 -9.64
N TRP A 78 7.71 12.04 -8.36
CA TRP A 78 7.31 13.36 -7.87
C TRP A 78 8.40 14.40 -8.04
N GLU A 79 9.64 14.10 -7.64
CA GLU A 79 10.76 15.03 -7.78
C GLU A 79 11.03 15.40 -9.25
N ILE A 80 10.80 14.46 -10.17
CA ILE A 80 10.88 14.70 -11.62
C ILE A 80 9.75 15.61 -12.11
N CYS A 81 8.51 15.36 -11.72
CA CYS A 81 7.37 16.07 -12.29
C CYS A 81 7.06 17.41 -11.60
N ARG A 82 7.32 17.53 -10.29
CA ARG A 82 6.95 18.70 -9.47
C ARG A 82 7.44 20.03 -10.06
N PRO A 83 8.68 20.16 -10.58
CA PRO A 83 9.14 21.41 -11.18
C PRO A 83 8.34 21.86 -12.42
N HIS A 84 7.60 20.94 -13.04
CA HIS A 84 6.78 21.20 -14.24
C HIS A 84 5.30 21.40 -13.92
N MET A 85 4.88 21.19 -12.67
CA MET A 85 3.51 21.41 -12.22
C MET A 85 3.33 22.90 -11.89
N LYS A 86 2.58 23.59 -12.73
CA LYS A 86 2.21 25.00 -12.56
C LYS A 86 1.03 25.15 -11.62
#